data_AF-A0A0W4ZQI8-F1
#
_entry.id   AF-A0A0W4ZQI8-F1
#
_cell.length_a   1.000
_cell.length_b   1.000
_cell.length_c   1.000
_cell.angle_alpha   90.00
_cell.angle_beta   90.00
_cell.angle_gamma   90.00
#
_symmetry.space_group_name_H-M   'P 1'
#
loop_
_entity.id
_entity.type
_entity.pdbx_description
1 polymer ?
#
loop_
_entity_poly.entity_id
_entity_poly.type
_entity_poly.pdbx_seq_one_letter_code
_entity_poly.pdbx_strand_id
1 'polypeptide(L)'
;MYLHDTFDMEINENEMKMLFKKKKIIIELIVTEENYKNDLFVIEKIYKRKAIEYSVLSQEDMKIIFCNIYDIWQFTNKFSKLLRTAGKNILETNIESNTDLKHSKILYNKLSDTWIGKAFSQMIPQIEKIYSVYCINHDISSERLQKLEQNLSIQKWIEECKKISKEQTNAWDLASLLIKPVQRILKYPLLLMQILDTTSPNHPDIMLLNHANREITLVIDRINEIKRCKDMVKHVISGRSDNSIRHVIVKGISRKTEKLKQTVGLIETYHDIFYEKLFEEFRRQQIQISTFKRKIRNWFKDLTSYLLHQSNLAFTCSSCMITGKKSFNEIQKKWKEYKTLIDRASKDGLCELEKNLTYFVFKPLKLLKNLYKIPNSIIKKRNTKILDYIHIKTLKEKGILPNKALIQSADIYNVINTQLKKELPDFLHYTSELFNEIIIRLSYCQQQWYKFWILILKNCLKNYDPLIDFNNISDIFSKKSITIKTLF
;
A
#
# COMPACT_ATOMS: atom_id res chain seq x y z
N MET A 1 55.58 28.72 -21.61
CA MET A 1 55.16 30.12 -21.42
C MET A 1 53.64 30.11 -21.37
N TYR A 2 53.07 30.04 -20.16
CA TYR A 2 51.62 29.97 -19.97
C TYR A 2 51.03 31.33 -20.31
N LEU A 3 50.17 31.38 -21.33
CA LEU A 3 49.33 32.54 -21.60
C LEU A 3 48.33 32.67 -20.46
N HIS A 4 48.66 33.52 -19.48
CA HIS A 4 47.68 34.18 -18.65
C HIS A 4 46.88 35.13 -19.58
N ASP A 5 45.93 34.58 -20.32
CA ASP A 5 44.85 35.37 -20.90
C ASP A 5 43.97 35.83 -19.75
N THR A 6 44.36 36.94 -19.14
CA THR A 6 43.49 37.75 -18.30
C THR A 6 42.39 38.28 -19.22
N PHE A 7 41.29 37.53 -19.29
CA PHE A 7 40.04 37.99 -19.85
C PHE A 7 39.61 39.25 -19.06
N ASP A 8 39.97 40.42 -19.55
CA ASP A 8 39.44 41.69 -19.05
C ASP A 8 37.99 41.81 -19.54
N MET A 9 37.09 41.06 -18.90
CA MET A 9 35.67 41.41 -18.93
C MET A 9 35.51 42.75 -18.22
N GLU A 10 35.15 43.78 -18.96
CA GLU A 10 34.54 44.98 -18.40
C GLU A 10 33.19 44.59 -17.78
N ILE A 11 33.20 44.24 -16.49
CA ILE A 11 31.97 43.96 -15.74
C ILE A 11 31.19 45.25 -15.64
N ASN A 12 30.09 45.35 -16.40
CA ASN A 12 29.23 46.53 -16.35
C ASN A 12 28.39 46.55 -15.05
N GLU A 13 27.76 47.69 -14.77
CA GLU A 13 27.01 47.89 -13.52
C GLU A 13 25.84 46.90 -13.35
N ASN A 14 25.23 46.46 -14.45
CA ASN A 14 24.14 45.49 -14.45
C ASN A 14 24.64 44.08 -14.11
N GLU A 15 25.79 43.67 -14.65
CA GLU A 15 26.44 42.40 -14.33
C GLU A 15 26.88 42.34 -12.87
N MET A 16 27.42 43.43 -12.33
CA MET A 16 27.73 43.52 -10.89
C MET A 16 26.46 43.27 -10.04
N LYS A 17 25.34 43.93 -10.38
CA LYS A 17 24.06 43.73 -9.68
C LYS A 17 23.59 42.27 -9.74
N MET A 18 23.75 41.60 -10.90
CA MET A 18 23.39 40.19 -11.06
C MET A 18 24.27 39.25 -10.23
N LEU A 19 25.57 39.51 -10.11
CA LEU A 19 26.48 38.70 -9.28
C LEU A 19 26.11 38.76 -7.78
N PHE A 20 25.81 39.95 -7.27
CA PHE A 20 25.36 40.10 -5.88
C PHE A 20 23.98 39.49 -5.65
N LYS A 21 23.08 39.57 -6.65
CA LYS A 21 21.79 38.88 -6.59
C LYS A 21 21.99 37.36 -6.53
N LYS A 22 22.82 36.78 -7.40
CA LYS A 22 23.16 35.34 -7.39
C LYS A 22 23.75 34.91 -6.04
N LYS A 23 24.69 35.70 -5.49
CA LYS A 23 25.25 35.47 -4.15
C LYS A 23 24.15 35.35 -3.09
N LYS A 24 23.23 36.31 -3.04
CA LYS A 24 22.13 36.32 -2.06
C LYS A 24 21.23 35.09 -2.19
N ILE A 25 20.87 34.70 -3.41
CA ILE A 25 19.99 33.54 -3.66
C ILE A 25 20.68 32.22 -3.24
N ILE A 26 21.97 32.05 -3.55
CA ILE A 26 22.72 30.85 -3.13
C ILE A 26 22.82 30.77 -1.61
N ILE A 27 23.10 31.89 -0.94
CA ILE A 27 23.11 31.96 0.53
C ILE A 27 21.74 31.63 1.09
N GLU A 28 20.67 32.21 0.55
CA GLU A 28 19.29 31.93 0.94
C GLU A 28 18.97 30.44 0.81
N LEU A 29 19.29 29.82 -0.33
CA LEU A 29 19.08 28.39 -0.55
C LEU A 29 19.74 27.55 0.56
N ILE A 30 21.03 27.79 0.84
CA ILE A 30 21.81 27.00 1.81
C ILE A 30 21.32 27.23 3.25
N VAL A 31 21.11 28.49 3.64
CA VAL A 31 20.67 28.85 4.99
C VAL A 31 19.26 28.33 5.25
N THR A 32 18.34 28.49 4.28
CA THR A 32 16.98 28.00 4.43
C THR A 32 16.90 26.47 4.44
N GLU A 33 17.82 25.77 3.74
CA GLU A 33 17.91 24.30 3.82
C GLU A 33 18.38 23.84 5.21
N GLU A 34 19.35 24.54 5.78
CA GLU A 34 19.85 24.24 7.12
C GLU A 34 18.77 24.48 8.20
N ASN A 35 18.02 25.57 8.09
CA ASN A 35 16.88 25.85 8.97
C ASN A 35 15.80 24.78 8.81
N TYR A 36 15.49 24.37 7.58
CA TYR A 36 14.54 23.29 7.31
C TYR A 36 14.99 21.96 7.92
N LYS A 37 16.27 21.61 7.82
CA LYS A 37 16.84 20.44 8.49
C LYS A 37 16.66 20.49 10.01
N ASN A 38 16.87 21.65 10.62
CA ASN A 38 16.70 21.84 12.07
C ASN A 38 15.23 21.71 12.48
N ASP A 39 14.29 22.25 11.69
CA ASP A 39 12.86 22.05 11.91
C ASP A 39 12.49 20.55 11.89
N LEU A 40 13.01 19.80 10.92
CA LEU A 40 12.80 18.35 10.85
C LEU A 40 13.43 17.59 12.02
N PHE A 41 14.59 18.04 12.49
CA PHE A 41 15.26 17.47 13.66
C PHE A 41 14.39 17.60 14.91
N VAL A 42 13.75 18.76 15.10
CA VAL A 42 12.82 19.02 16.20
C VAL A 42 11.65 18.03 16.16
N ILE A 43 11.04 17.79 15.00
CA ILE A 43 9.94 16.81 14.85
C ILE A 43 10.40 15.41 15.33
N GLU A 44 11.55 14.96 14.87
CA GLU A 44 12.02 13.59 15.14
C GLU A 44 12.55 13.42 16.57
N LYS A 45 13.37 14.37 17.07
CA LYS A 45 14.10 14.22 18.33
C LYS A 45 13.38 14.76 19.55
N ILE A 46 12.45 15.69 19.35
CA ILE A 46 11.64 16.26 20.43
C ILE A 46 10.26 15.64 20.38
N TYR A 47 9.44 15.97 19.38
CA TYR A 47 8.03 15.57 19.34
C TYR A 47 7.87 14.04 19.36
N LYS A 48 8.43 13.35 18.36
CA LYS A 48 8.27 11.89 18.25
C LYS A 48 8.88 11.14 19.44
N ARG A 49 10.05 11.56 19.93
CA ARG A 49 10.69 10.96 21.11
C ARG A 49 9.83 11.13 22.36
N LYS A 50 9.32 12.33 22.62
CA LYS A 50 8.44 12.63 23.75
C LYS A 50 7.10 11.90 23.67
N ALA A 51 6.55 11.75 22.47
CA ALA A 51 5.35 10.95 22.26
C ALA A 51 5.54 9.47 22.67
N ILE A 52 6.73 8.91 22.42
CA ILE A 52 7.11 7.56 22.85
C ILE A 52 7.31 7.51 24.37
N GLU A 53 8.11 8.42 24.93
CA GLU A 53 8.42 8.47 26.37
C GLU A 53 7.15 8.56 27.23
N TYR A 54 6.21 9.41 26.82
CA TYR A 54 4.96 9.62 27.57
C TYR A 54 3.83 8.70 27.12
N SER A 55 4.06 7.85 26.12
CA SER A 55 3.05 6.97 25.51
C SER A 55 1.75 7.71 25.14
N VAL A 56 1.87 8.95 24.68
CA VAL A 56 0.73 9.85 24.38
C VAL A 56 0.06 9.49 23.05
N LEU A 57 0.81 8.85 22.14
CA LEU A 57 0.34 8.42 20.83
C LEU A 57 0.43 6.90 20.69
N SER A 58 -0.57 6.29 20.07
CA SER A 58 -0.52 4.87 19.70
C SER A 58 0.54 4.63 18.62
N GLN A 59 1.00 3.38 18.47
CA GLN A 59 1.95 3.03 17.41
C GLN A 59 1.40 3.28 16.00
N GLU A 60 0.08 3.14 15.81
CA GLU A 60 -0.57 3.43 14.54
C GLU A 60 -0.63 4.94 14.29
N ASP A 61 -0.94 5.73 15.31
CA ASP A 61 -0.96 7.20 15.22
C ASP A 61 0.43 7.77 14.96
N MET A 62 1.47 7.22 15.59
CA MET A 62 2.85 7.63 15.31
C MET A 62 3.23 7.38 13.84
N LYS A 63 2.84 6.23 13.28
CA LYS A 63 3.09 5.92 11.86
C LYS A 63 2.33 6.86 10.93
N ILE A 64 1.09 7.21 11.26
CA ILE A 64 0.26 8.10 10.44
C ILE A 64 0.78 9.55 10.52
N ILE A 65 0.99 10.08 11.73
CA ILE A 65 1.35 11.49 11.94
C ILE A 65 2.75 11.78 11.40
N PHE A 66 3.75 10.98 11.79
CA PHE A 66 5.14 11.24 11.43
C PHE A 66 5.54 10.63 10.07
N CYS A 67 4.73 9.70 9.51
CA CYS A 67 4.98 9.09 8.20
C CYS A 67 6.46 8.67 8.03
N ASN A 68 7.11 9.09 6.95
CA ASN A 68 8.53 8.90 6.69
C ASN A 68 9.38 10.16 6.96
N ILE A 69 9.02 10.98 7.96
CA ILE A 69 9.75 12.24 8.27
C ILE A 69 11.23 12.01 8.61
N TYR A 70 11.56 10.86 9.20
CA TYR A 70 12.95 10.49 9.50
C TYR A 70 13.79 10.36 8.23
N ASP A 71 13.25 9.74 7.18
CA ASP A 71 13.93 9.58 5.90
C ASP A 71 14.15 10.95 5.24
N ILE A 72 13.17 11.85 5.34
CA ILE A 72 13.31 13.24 4.86
C ILE A 72 14.39 13.95 5.65
N TRP A 73 14.43 13.83 6.98
CA TRP A 73 15.47 14.46 7.80
C TRP A 73 16.87 13.94 7.43
N GLN A 74 17.03 12.63 7.30
CA GLN A 74 18.31 12.03 6.89
C GLN A 74 18.76 12.53 5.51
N PHE A 75 17.83 12.57 4.55
CA PHE A 75 18.08 13.12 3.22
C PHE A 75 18.50 14.59 3.31
N THR A 76 17.71 15.42 3.99
CA THR A 76 17.94 16.86 4.15
C THR A 76 19.29 17.15 4.83
N ASN A 77 19.68 16.35 5.81
CA ASN A 77 21.00 16.46 6.47
C ASN A 77 22.16 16.13 5.51
N LYS A 78 21.99 15.18 4.59
CA LYS A 78 22.99 14.92 3.54
C LYS A 78 22.99 16.04 2.50
N PHE A 79 21.81 16.48 2.09
CA PHE A 79 21.64 17.48 1.05
C PHE A 79 22.13 18.87 1.49
N SER A 80 21.86 19.29 2.72
CA SER A 80 22.35 20.57 3.25
C SER A 80 23.88 20.63 3.32
N LYS A 81 24.53 19.51 3.66
CA LYS A 81 26.00 19.38 3.58
C LYS A 81 26.52 19.50 2.15
N LEU A 82 25.86 18.81 1.21
CA LEU A 82 26.22 18.86 -0.21
C LEU A 82 26.09 20.29 -0.78
N LEU A 83 24.98 20.98 -0.48
CA LEU A 83 24.75 22.36 -0.90
C LEU A 83 25.77 23.33 -0.27
N ARG A 84 26.14 23.12 1.00
CA ARG A 84 27.19 23.89 1.65
C ARG A 84 28.54 23.70 0.96
N THR A 85 28.89 22.48 0.53
CA THR A 85 30.10 22.24 -0.26
C THR A 85 30.01 22.88 -1.64
N ALA A 86 28.85 22.79 -2.30
CA ALA A 86 28.62 23.35 -3.62
C ALA A 86 28.66 24.89 -3.68
N GLY A 87 28.34 25.55 -2.57
CA GLY A 87 28.40 27.01 -2.41
C GLY A 87 29.49 27.51 -1.47
N LYS A 88 30.46 26.68 -1.08
CA LYS A 88 31.45 26.98 -0.02
C LYS A 88 32.16 28.32 -0.25
N ASN A 89 32.65 28.53 -1.47
CA ASN A 89 33.40 29.72 -1.85
C ASN A 89 32.58 31.01 -1.66
N ILE A 90 31.25 30.94 -1.73
CA ILE A 90 30.34 32.08 -1.55
C ILE A 90 30.04 32.35 -0.08
N LEU A 91 29.89 31.30 0.72
CA LEU A 91 29.62 31.43 2.16
C LEU A 91 30.79 32.06 2.92
N GLU A 92 32.02 31.76 2.51
CA GLU A 92 33.25 32.27 3.16
C GLU A 92 33.63 33.69 2.69
N THR A 93 32.79 34.35 1.89
CA THR A 93 33.12 35.62 1.25
C THR A 93 32.45 36.82 1.93
N ASN A 94 33.26 37.67 2.57
CA ASN A 94 32.84 38.91 3.24
C ASN A 94 32.63 40.11 2.29
N ILE A 95 32.54 39.89 0.96
CA ILE A 95 32.36 40.97 -0.02
C ILE A 95 30.91 41.48 0.05
N GLU A 96 30.73 42.73 0.47
CA GLU A 96 29.43 43.41 0.56
C GLU A 96 29.00 44.06 -0.76
N SER A 97 27.70 44.34 -0.88
CA SER A 97 27.11 45.00 -2.04
C SER A 97 27.46 46.49 -2.03
N ASN A 98 28.56 46.87 -2.69
CA ASN A 98 28.99 48.21 -3.15
C ASN A 98 30.53 48.31 -3.23
N THR A 99 31.20 47.23 -3.60
CA THR A 99 32.67 47.16 -3.60
C THR A 99 33.23 47.40 -5.00
N ASP A 100 34.43 48.00 -5.08
CA ASP A 100 35.13 48.36 -6.31
C ASP A 100 35.25 47.20 -7.31
N LEU A 101 35.47 47.50 -8.60
CA LEU A 101 35.59 46.54 -9.72
C LEU A 101 36.47 45.31 -9.41
N LYS A 102 37.53 45.49 -8.61
CA LYS A 102 38.42 44.42 -8.12
C LYS A 102 37.68 43.35 -7.30
N HIS A 103 36.79 43.76 -6.41
CA HIS A 103 36.00 42.85 -5.59
C HIS A 103 34.92 42.13 -6.40
N SER A 104 34.34 42.79 -7.40
CA SER A 104 33.39 42.17 -8.35
C SER A 104 34.05 41.06 -9.19
N LYS A 105 35.30 41.26 -9.65
CA LYS A 105 36.08 40.20 -10.34
C LYS A 105 36.36 39.01 -9.41
N ILE A 106 36.72 39.24 -8.15
CA ILE A 106 36.92 38.16 -7.15
C ILE A 106 35.62 37.39 -6.91
N LEU A 107 34.49 38.09 -6.76
CA LEU A 107 33.19 37.47 -6.57
C LEU A 107 32.77 36.63 -7.79
N TYR A 108 33.01 37.12 -9.01
CA TYR A 108 32.74 36.38 -10.25
C TYR A 108 33.48 35.04 -10.30
N ASN A 109 34.79 35.04 -10.00
CA ASN A 109 35.58 33.81 -9.99
C ASN A 109 35.05 32.80 -8.95
N LYS A 110 34.77 33.27 -7.73
CA LYS A 110 34.19 32.42 -6.68
C LYS A 110 32.80 31.88 -7.03
N LEU A 111 31.99 32.65 -7.76
CA LEU A 111 30.68 32.21 -8.24
C LEU A 111 30.80 31.18 -9.37
N SER A 112 31.82 31.30 -10.21
CA SER A 112 32.09 30.38 -11.32
C SER A 112 32.47 28.98 -10.85
N ASP A 113 33.03 28.87 -9.65
CA ASP A 113 33.37 27.59 -8.99
C ASP A 113 32.16 26.91 -8.31
N THR A 114 30.99 27.54 -8.29
CA THR A 114 29.78 26.94 -7.68
C THR A 114 29.18 25.87 -8.59
N TRP A 115 28.61 24.82 -7.98
CA TRP A 115 28.05 23.67 -8.71
C TRP A 115 26.70 23.22 -8.15
N ILE A 116 25.79 24.17 -7.92
CA ILE A 116 24.46 23.92 -7.36
C ILE A 116 23.61 23.00 -8.25
N GLY A 117 23.62 23.19 -9.57
CA GLY A 117 22.92 22.37 -10.55
C GLY A 117 23.38 20.91 -10.51
N LYS A 118 24.69 20.67 -10.43
CA LYS A 118 25.25 19.33 -10.21
C LYS A 118 24.78 18.72 -8.88
N ALA A 119 24.79 19.47 -7.79
CA ALA A 119 24.35 18.99 -6.47
C ALA A 119 22.87 18.56 -6.49
N PHE A 120 21.99 19.34 -7.11
CA PHE A 120 20.57 18.97 -7.27
C PHE A 120 20.41 17.75 -8.18
N SER A 121 21.07 17.73 -9.33
CA SER A 121 20.96 16.63 -10.29
C SER A 121 21.30 15.27 -9.67
N GLN A 122 22.29 15.23 -8.76
CA GLN A 122 22.65 14.00 -8.02
C GLN A 122 21.56 13.55 -7.04
N MET A 123 20.76 14.48 -6.51
CA MET A 123 19.84 14.23 -5.39
C MET A 123 18.38 14.09 -5.84
N ILE A 124 17.99 14.60 -7.01
CA ILE A 124 16.62 14.55 -7.54
C ILE A 124 15.98 13.14 -7.48
N PRO A 125 16.64 12.04 -7.88
CA PRO A 125 16.04 10.70 -7.79
C PRO A 125 15.67 10.31 -6.35
N GLN A 126 16.46 10.75 -5.36
CA GLN A 126 16.17 10.52 -3.95
C GLN A 126 15.05 11.44 -3.45
N ILE A 127 15.01 12.71 -3.92
CA ILE A 127 13.91 13.63 -3.63
C ILE A 127 12.58 13.01 -4.06
N GLU A 128 12.48 12.54 -5.31
CA GLU A 128 11.26 11.93 -5.83
C GLU A 128 10.81 10.75 -4.97
N LYS A 129 11.72 9.81 -4.69
CA LYS A 129 11.40 8.61 -3.89
C LYS A 129 10.89 8.97 -2.49
N ILE A 130 11.58 9.87 -1.78
CA ILE A 130 11.31 10.15 -0.36
C ILE A 130 10.11 11.08 -0.20
N TYR A 131 10.03 12.16 -0.98
CA TYR A 131 8.95 13.14 -0.87
C TYR A 131 7.63 12.63 -1.45
N SER A 132 7.64 11.71 -2.43
CA SER A 132 6.41 11.08 -2.92
C SER A 132 5.63 10.43 -1.77
N VAL A 133 6.31 9.59 -0.97
CA VAL A 133 5.69 8.89 0.16
C VAL A 133 5.07 9.87 1.15
N TYR A 134 5.79 10.94 1.49
CA TYR A 134 5.32 11.92 2.47
C TYR A 134 4.15 12.74 1.94
N CYS A 135 4.29 13.36 0.76
CA CYS A 135 3.30 14.28 0.19
C CYS A 135 1.96 13.59 -0.09
N ILE A 136 2.00 12.32 -0.53
CA ILE A 136 0.82 11.50 -0.81
C ILE A 136 0.04 11.15 0.48
N ASN A 137 0.71 11.13 1.64
CA ASN A 137 0.13 10.73 2.92
C ASN A 137 -0.11 11.90 3.88
N HIS A 138 0.42 13.09 3.59
CA HIS A 138 0.38 14.24 4.49
C HIS A 138 -1.05 14.65 4.87
N ASP A 139 -2.02 14.59 3.96
CA ASP A 139 -3.42 14.95 4.27
C ASP A 139 -4.03 14.02 5.32
N ILE A 140 -3.66 12.74 5.30
CA ILE A 140 -4.10 11.75 6.31
C ILE A 140 -3.44 12.05 7.65
N SER A 141 -2.15 12.40 7.64
CA SER A 141 -1.42 12.85 8.84
C SER A 141 -2.08 14.07 9.47
N SER A 142 -2.37 15.10 8.65
CA SER A 142 -3.03 16.34 9.07
C SER A 142 -4.42 16.09 9.63
N GLU A 143 -5.27 15.33 8.93
CA GLU A 143 -6.62 14.98 9.40
C GLU A 143 -6.57 14.19 10.72
N ARG A 144 -5.58 13.30 10.88
CA ARG A 144 -5.43 12.51 12.11
C ARG A 144 -4.96 13.36 13.27
N LEU A 145 -3.97 14.23 13.07
CA LEU A 145 -3.47 15.15 14.08
C LEU A 145 -4.59 16.07 14.57
N GLN A 146 -5.37 16.66 13.66
CA GLN A 146 -6.49 17.53 14.00
C GLN A 146 -7.54 16.85 14.91
N LYS A 147 -7.81 15.55 14.69
CA LYS A 147 -8.72 14.78 15.56
C LYS A 147 -8.10 14.50 16.93
N LEU A 148 -6.80 14.26 16.97
CA LEU A 148 -6.05 13.95 18.18
C LEU A 148 -5.85 15.18 19.07
N GLU A 149 -5.68 16.35 18.48
CA GLU A 149 -5.58 17.64 19.18
C GLU A 149 -6.85 18.03 19.94
N GLN A 150 -7.97 17.32 19.77
CA GLN A 150 -9.15 17.48 20.63
C GLN A 150 -8.94 16.93 22.05
N ASN A 151 -7.92 16.10 22.26
CA ASN A 151 -7.61 15.53 23.56
C ASN A 151 -6.64 16.43 24.36
N LEU A 152 -7.04 16.77 25.58
CA LEU A 152 -6.26 17.59 26.52
C LEU A 152 -4.85 17.02 26.78
N SER A 153 -4.66 15.70 26.82
CA SER A 153 -3.33 15.12 27.05
C SER A 153 -2.38 15.38 25.88
N ILE A 154 -2.89 15.32 24.65
CA ILE A 154 -2.14 15.60 23.43
C ILE A 154 -1.84 17.10 23.33
N GLN A 155 -2.78 17.97 23.66
CA GLN A 155 -2.54 19.42 23.71
C GLN A 155 -1.40 19.77 24.69
N LYS A 156 -1.44 19.23 25.91
CA LYS A 156 -0.38 19.44 26.92
C LYS A 156 0.99 18.96 26.41
N TRP A 157 1.02 17.78 25.78
CA TRP A 157 2.26 17.25 25.19
C TRP A 157 2.81 18.16 24.08
N ILE A 158 1.95 18.68 23.19
CA ILE A 158 2.35 19.62 22.13
C ILE A 158 2.91 20.91 22.74
N GLU A 159 2.23 21.47 23.75
CA GLU A 159 2.68 22.68 24.44
C GLU A 159 4.04 22.49 25.14
N GLU A 160 4.24 21.36 25.80
CA GLU A 160 5.52 21.03 26.42
C GLU A 160 6.64 20.91 25.38
N CYS A 161 6.39 20.18 24.28
CA CYS A 161 7.35 20.07 23.18
C CYS A 161 7.67 21.45 22.57
N LYS A 162 6.68 22.33 22.43
CA LYS A 162 6.86 23.70 21.95
C LYS A 162 7.74 24.53 22.90
N LYS A 163 7.58 24.37 24.22
CA LYS A 163 8.45 25.04 25.22
C LYS A 163 9.90 24.56 25.10
N ILE A 164 10.12 23.25 24.94
CA ILE A 164 11.46 22.65 24.81
C ILE A 164 12.14 23.08 23.50
N SER A 165 11.38 23.21 22.42
CA SER A 165 11.91 23.49 21.07
C SER A 165 12.00 24.98 20.72
N LYS A 166 11.66 25.87 21.65
CA LYS A 166 11.52 27.32 21.42
C LYS A 166 12.81 28.01 20.90
N GLU A 167 13.98 27.48 21.24
CA GLU A 167 15.28 27.98 20.76
C GLU A 167 15.74 27.36 19.43
N GLN A 168 15.08 26.29 18.98
CA GLN A 168 15.52 25.46 17.85
C GLN A 168 14.65 25.64 16.60
N THR A 169 13.42 26.13 16.75
CA THR A 169 12.50 26.41 15.65
C THR A 169 11.62 27.62 15.93
N ASN A 170 11.30 28.37 14.88
CA ASN A 170 10.34 29.48 14.92
C ASN A 170 8.90 29.03 14.62
N ALA A 171 8.66 27.71 14.47
CA ALA A 171 7.33 27.20 14.14
C ALA A 171 6.35 27.34 15.31
N TRP A 172 5.11 27.72 14.97
CA TRP A 172 4.09 28.02 15.96
C TRP A 172 3.42 26.78 16.57
N ASP A 173 3.35 25.67 15.83
CA ASP A 173 2.76 24.41 16.29
C ASP A 173 3.29 23.20 15.48
N LEU A 174 2.92 21.99 15.92
CA LEU A 174 3.34 20.74 15.27
C LEU A 174 2.79 20.61 13.84
N ALA A 175 1.57 21.06 13.57
CA ALA A 175 0.98 21.05 12.23
C ALA A 175 1.81 21.90 11.25
N SER A 176 2.26 23.08 11.69
CA SER A 176 3.13 24.00 10.92
C SER A 176 4.50 23.39 10.64
N LEU A 177 5.02 22.52 11.52
CA LEU A 177 6.24 21.78 11.26
C LEU A 177 6.02 20.67 10.22
N LEU A 178 4.93 19.92 10.33
CA LEU A 178 4.63 18.77 9.47
C LEU A 178 4.28 19.17 8.02
N ILE A 179 3.80 20.40 7.77
CA ILE A 179 3.53 20.87 6.41
C ILE A 179 4.81 21.31 5.67
N LYS A 180 5.91 21.57 6.37
CA LYS A 180 7.16 22.11 5.77
C LYS A 180 7.73 21.26 4.62
N PRO A 181 7.77 19.91 4.66
CA PRO A 181 8.22 19.12 3.51
C PRO A 181 7.40 19.35 2.24
N VAL A 182 6.08 19.45 2.36
CA VAL A 182 5.18 19.74 1.24
C VAL A 182 5.45 21.13 0.67
N GLN A 183 5.76 22.10 1.54
CA GLN A 183 6.11 23.46 1.12
C GLN A 183 7.52 23.53 0.52
N ARG A 184 8.50 22.82 1.10
CA ARG A 184 9.92 22.92 0.72
C ARG A 184 10.17 22.40 -0.69
N ILE A 185 9.57 21.27 -1.05
CA ILE A 185 9.74 20.71 -2.40
C ILE A 185 9.28 21.70 -3.49
N LEU A 186 8.23 22.49 -3.22
CA LEU A 186 7.73 23.53 -4.13
C LEU A 186 8.63 24.77 -4.22
N LYS A 187 9.57 24.96 -3.27
CA LYS A 187 10.52 26.08 -3.30
C LYS A 187 11.74 25.80 -4.19
N TYR A 188 12.10 24.54 -4.41
CA TYR A 188 13.29 24.20 -5.20
C TYR A 188 13.26 24.73 -6.65
N PRO A 189 12.17 24.57 -7.43
CA PRO A 189 12.12 25.15 -8.77
C PRO A 189 12.27 26.67 -8.77
N LEU A 190 11.66 27.36 -7.79
CA LEU A 190 11.72 28.81 -7.69
C LEU A 190 13.15 29.31 -7.41
N LEU A 191 13.86 28.66 -6.48
CA LEU A 191 15.24 28.99 -6.14
C LEU A 191 16.19 28.65 -7.30
N LEU A 192 16.03 27.50 -7.94
CA LEU A 192 16.85 27.10 -9.08
C LEU A 192 16.65 28.03 -10.29
N MET A 193 15.41 28.44 -10.57
CA MET A 193 15.11 29.41 -11.62
C MET A 193 15.77 30.76 -11.35
N GLN A 194 15.70 31.28 -10.12
CA GLN A 194 16.37 32.54 -9.76
C GLN A 194 17.90 32.45 -9.88
N ILE A 195 18.51 31.31 -9.53
CA ILE A 195 19.95 31.07 -9.74
C ILE A 195 20.26 31.01 -11.23
N LEU A 196 19.42 30.34 -12.01
CA LEU A 196 19.58 30.20 -13.46
C LEU A 196 19.52 31.57 -14.17
N ASP A 197 18.52 32.39 -13.84
CA ASP A 197 18.31 33.75 -14.40
C ASP A 197 19.47 34.72 -14.09
N THR A 198 20.27 34.40 -13.07
CA THR A 198 21.43 35.21 -12.64
C THR A 198 22.78 34.56 -12.98
N THR A 199 22.77 33.45 -13.72
CA THR A 199 23.98 32.71 -14.11
C THR A 199 24.34 32.99 -15.57
N SER A 200 25.62 33.32 -15.82
CA SER A 200 26.13 33.53 -17.18
C SER A 200 25.96 32.27 -18.05
N PRO A 201 25.63 32.42 -19.35
CA PRO A 201 25.57 31.30 -20.29
C PRO A 201 26.88 30.49 -20.39
N ASN A 202 28.03 31.11 -20.06
CA ASN A 202 29.34 30.45 -20.11
C ASN A 202 29.71 29.73 -18.80
N HIS A 203 28.83 29.76 -17.80
CA HIS A 203 29.08 29.13 -16.51
C HIS A 203 29.05 27.59 -16.64
N PRO A 204 30.02 26.85 -16.07
CA PRO A 204 30.12 25.40 -16.25
C PRO A 204 28.88 24.61 -15.78
N ASP A 205 28.17 25.14 -14.78
CA ASP A 205 26.98 24.52 -14.19
C ASP A 205 25.65 24.89 -14.90
N ILE A 206 25.64 25.75 -15.93
CA ILE A 206 24.41 26.29 -16.55
C ILE A 206 23.48 25.19 -17.11
N MET A 207 24.05 24.15 -17.74
CA MET A 207 23.27 23.05 -18.29
C MET A 207 22.66 22.19 -17.19
N LEU A 208 23.41 21.97 -16.11
CA LEU A 208 22.97 21.18 -14.96
C LEU A 208 21.93 21.93 -14.13
N LEU A 209 22.00 23.26 -14.04
CA LEU A 209 20.95 24.09 -13.43
C LEU A 209 19.64 24.01 -14.22
N ASN A 210 19.72 24.12 -15.56
CA ASN A 210 18.55 23.94 -16.44
C ASN A 210 17.93 22.55 -16.28
N HIS A 211 18.76 21.51 -16.33
CA HIS A 211 18.33 20.13 -16.15
C HIS A 211 17.67 19.92 -14.79
N ALA A 212 18.34 20.35 -13.71
CA ALA A 212 17.83 20.23 -12.35
C ALA A 212 16.48 20.94 -12.19
N ASN A 213 16.33 22.16 -12.72
CA ASN A 213 15.08 22.93 -12.64
C ASN A 213 13.93 22.24 -13.38
N ARG A 214 14.18 21.67 -14.56
CA ARG A 214 13.16 20.91 -15.32
C ARG A 214 12.77 19.64 -14.60
N GLU A 215 13.75 18.84 -14.18
CA GLU A 215 13.51 17.55 -13.56
C GLU A 215 12.77 17.68 -12.21
N ILE A 216 13.15 18.66 -11.37
CA ILE A 216 12.46 18.84 -10.09
C ILE A 216 11.00 19.29 -10.27
N THR A 217 10.70 20.09 -11.30
CA THR A 217 9.32 20.44 -11.66
C THR A 217 8.53 19.21 -12.10
N LEU A 218 9.12 18.36 -12.96
CA LEU A 218 8.48 17.12 -13.38
C LEU A 218 8.24 16.16 -12.19
N VAL A 219 9.15 16.11 -11.21
CA VAL A 219 8.95 15.34 -9.97
C VAL A 219 7.73 15.86 -9.21
N ILE A 220 7.58 17.17 -9.05
CA ILE A 220 6.43 17.77 -8.36
C ILE A 220 5.12 17.44 -9.10
N ASP A 221 5.11 17.53 -10.43
CA ASP A 221 3.95 17.18 -11.25
C ASP A 221 3.58 15.70 -11.10
N ARG A 222 4.57 14.80 -11.11
CA ARG A 222 4.34 13.37 -10.87
C ARG A 222 3.76 13.11 -9.48
N ILE A 223 4.28 13.75 -8.44
CA ILE A 223 3.77 13.63 -7.07
C ILE A 223 2.32 14.13 -7.01
N ASN A 224 2.03 15.28 -7.61
CA ASN A 224 0.69 15.86 -7.66
C ASN A 224 -0.29 14.96 -8.39
N GLU A 225 0.10 14.37 -9.52
CA GLU A 225 -0.77 13.47 -10.27
C GLU A 225 -1.03 12.17 -9.50
N ILE A 226 -0.02 11.59 -8.83
CA ILE A 226 -0.22 10.41 -7.97
C ILE A 226 -1.17 10.75 -6.80
N LYS A 227 -0.99 11.92 -6.16
CA LYS A 227 -1.87 12.39 -5.09
C LYS A 227 -3.30 12.56 -5.59
N ARG A 228 -3.49 13.23 -6.73
CA ARG A 228 -4.79 13.39 -7.40
C ARG A 228 -5.44 12.05 -7.73
N CYS A 229 -4.67 11.09 -8.26
CA CYS A 229 -5.14 9.74 -8.52
C CYS A 229 -5.65 9.07 -7.22
N LYS A 230 -4.86 9.14 -6.14
CA LYS A 230 -5.22 8.58 -4.85
C LYS A 230 -6.47 9.22 -4.25
N ASP A 231 -6.56 10.55 -4.30
CA ASP A 231 -7.71 11.29 -3.78
C ASP A 231 -8.97 11.00 -4.59
N MET A 232 -8.85 10.95 -5.92
CA MET A 232 -9.94 10.54 -6.78
C MET A 232 -10.41 9.13 -6.42
N VAL A 233 -9.51 8.17 -6.23
CA VAL A 233 -9.85 6.82 -5.76
C VAL A 233 -10.53 6.85 -4.37
N LYS A 234 -10.07 7.66 -3.42
CA LYS A 234 -10.71 7.83 -2.10
C LYS A 234 -12.14 8.41 -2.23
N HIS A 235 -12.34 9.40 -3.10
CA HIS A 235 -13.66 9.96 -3.42
C HIS A 235 -14.57 8.93 -4.09
N VAL A 236 -14.03 8.13 -5.01
CA VAL A 236 -14.74 7.02 -5.66
C VAL A 236 -15.21 5.98 -4.63
N ILE A 237 -14.39 5.67 -3.63
CA ILE A 237 -14.68 4.65 -2.61
C ILE A 237 -15.65 5.17 -1.53
N SER A 238 -15.55 6.44 -1.15
CA SER A 238 -16.31 7.02 -0.02
C SER A 238 -17.79 7.28 -0.31
N GLY A 239 -18.28 7.03 -1.53
CA GLY A 239 -19.71 7.08 -1.84
C GLY A 239 -20.37 8.44 -1.63
N ARG A 240 -19.60 9.53 -1.39
CA ARG A 240 -20.13 10.89 -1.44
C ARG A 240 -20.54 11.15 -2.88
N SER A 241 -21.85 11.13 -3.06
CA SER A 241 -22.57 11.43 -4.29
C SER A 241 -21.91 12.56 -5.08
N ASP A 242 -21.62 12.28 -6.35
CA ASP A 242 -21.66 13.29 -7.41
C ASP A 242 -23.09 13.84 -7.48
N ASN A 243 -23.45 14.70 -6.52
CA ASN A 243 -24.66 15.52 -6.59
C ASN A 243 -24.50 16.66 -7.61
N SER A 244 -23.31 16.84 -8.18
CA SER A 244 -23.03 17.75 -9.29
C SER A 244 -23.31 17.16 -10.68
N ILE A 245 -23.72 15.88 -10.79
CA ILE A 245 -24.03 15.23 -12.10
C ILE A 245 -25.53 14.82 -12.18
N ARG A 246 -26.37 15.24 -11.22
CA ARG A 246 -27.81 14.95 -11.24
C ARG A 246 -28.66 15.88 -12.12
N HIS A 247 -28.10 16.96 -12.67
CA HIS A 247 -28.77 17.81 -13.65
C HIS A 247 -28.32 17.55 -15.10
N VAL A 248 -28.19 16.27 -15.49
CA VAL A 248 -28.31 15.86 -16.90
C VAL A 248 -29.10 14.55 -16.95
N ILE A 249 -30.32 14.57 -16.45
CA ILE A 249 -31.34 13.58 -16.76
C ILE A 249 -32.46 14.32 -17.51
N VAL A 250 -32.23 14.56 -18.80
CA VAL A 250 -33.32 14.69 -19.78
C VAL A 250 -32.86 13.96 -21.04
N LYS A 251 -33.72 13.06 -21.52
CA LYS A 251 -33.57 12.09 -22.65
C LYS A 251 -32.91 10.75 -22.31
N GLY A 252 -33.66 9.92 -21.60
CA GLY A 252 -33.44 8.49 -21.41
C GLY A 252 -33.61 7.62 -22.68
N ILE A 253 -33.20 8.10 -23.85
CA ILE A 253 -33.34 7.38 -25.14
C ILE A 253 -31.99 6.85 -25.67
N SER A 254 -30.84 7.39 -25.24
CA SER A 254 -29.52 6.99 -25.78
C SER A 254 -28.88 5.74 -25.15
N ARG A 255 -29.14 5.43 -23.87
CA ARG A 255 -28.42 4.34 -23.17
C ARG A 255 -28.87 2.92 -23.58
N LYS A 256 -30.13 2.77 -24.01
CA LYS A 256 -30.64 1.50 -24.56
C LYS A 256 -30.26 1.33 -26.04
N THR A 257 -30.27 2.41 -26.81
CA THR A 257 -29.90 2.39 -28.23
C THR A 257 -28.40 2.18 -28.43
N GLU A 258 -27.52 2.65 -27.54
CA GLU A 258 -26.07 2.34 -27.61
C GLU A 258 -25.74 0.89 -27.24
N LYS A 259 -26.42 0.30 -26.24
CA LYS A 259 -26.30 -1.15 -25.94
C LYS A 259 -26.81 -2.02 -27.09
N LEU A 260 -27.90 -1.61 -27.74
CA LEU A 260 -28.40 -2.26 -28.96
C LEU A 260 -27.39 -2.11 -30.12
N LYS A 261 -26.77 -0.94 -30.32
CA LYS A 261 -25.73 -0.74 -31.34
C LYS A 261 -24.45 -1.57 -31.09
N GLN A 262 -24.07 -1.80 -29.82
CA GLN A 262 -23.01 -2.76 -29.45
C GLN A 262 -23.38 -4.21 -29.76
N THR A 263 -24.66 -4.58 -29.61
CA THR A 263 -25.13 -5.94 -29.91
C THR A 263 -25.21 -6.20 -31.42
N VAL A 264 -25.31 -5.13 -32.23
CA VAL A 264 -25.44 -5.19 -33.70
C VAL A 264 -24.11 -4.86 -34.42
N GLY A 265 -22.99 -4.70 -33.68
CA GLY A 265 -21.65 -4.56 -34.28
C GLY A 265 -21.33 -3.21 -34.94
N LEU A 266 -22.06 -2.15 -34.61
CA LEU A 266 -21.93 -0.83 -35.26
C LEU A 266 -21.01 0.17 -34.54
N ILE A 267 -20.24 -0.28 -33.54
CA ILE A 267 -19.26 0.51 -32.80
C ILE A 267 -18.01 -0.37 -32.63
N GLU A 268 -16.84 0.10 -33.08
CA GLU A 268 -15.56 -0.56 -32.78
C GLU A 268 -15.47 -0.81 -31.27
N THR A 269 -15.42 -2.08 -30.88
CA THR A 269 -15.31 -2.47 -29.49
C THR A 269 -13.91 -2.11 -29.02
N TYR A 270 -13.81 -1.06 -28.18
CA TYR A 270 -12.56 -0.72 -27.52
C TYR A 270 -12.15 -1.90 -26.61
N HIS A 271 -11.15 -2.66 -27.05
CA HIS A 271 -10.60 -3.80 -26.32
C HIS A 271 -9.25 -3.44 -25.73
N ASP A 272 -9.20 -3.48 -24.40
CA ASP A 272 -7.95 -3.34 -23.65
C ASP A 272 -7.48 -4.73 -23.26
N ILE A 273 -6.88 -5.44 -24.22
CA ILE A 273 -6.51 -6.87 -24.09
C ILE A 273 -5.68 -7.14 -22.83
N PHE A 274 -4.77 -6.22 -22.49
CA PHE A 274 -3.95 -6.33 -21.29
C PHE A 274 -4.79 -6.25 -20.02
N TYR A 275 -5.68 -5.26 -19.93
CA TYR A 275 -6.59 -5.15 -18.80
C TYR A 275 -7.57 -6.32 -18.72
N GLU A 276 -8.10 -6.78 -19.86
CA GLU A 276 -9.03 -7.90 -19.92
C GLU A 276 -8.43 -9.17 -19.33
N LYS A 277 -7.18 -9.51 -19.70
CA LYS A 277 -6.44 -10.63 -19.10
C LYS A 277 -6.28 -10.48 -17.59
N LEU A 278 -5.89 -9.30 -17.12
CA LEU A 278 -5.77 -9.01 -15.68
C LEU A 278 -7.11 -9.14 -14.94
N PHE A 279 -8.19 -8.68 -15.57
CA PHE A 279 -9.53 -8.77 -14.99
C PHE A 279 -10.06 -10.20 -14.94
N GLU A 280 -9.78 -11.02 -15.95
CA GLU A 280 -10.08 -12.46 -15.93
C GLU A 280 -9.38 -13.16 -14.78
N GLU A 281 -8.08 -12.90 -14.60
CA GLU A 281 -7.31 -13.45 -13.50
C GLU A 281 -7.84 -12.99 -12.13
N PHE A 282 -8.19 -11.71 -12.00
CA PHE A 282 -8.82 -11.16 -10.81
C PHE A 282 -10.12 -11.89 -10.46
N ARG A 283 -11.00 -12.13 -11.44
CA ARG A 283 -12.24 -12.89 -11.24
C ARG A 283 -11.95 -14.36 -10.88
N ARG A 284 -10.98 -14.97 -11.55
CA ARG A 284 -10.56 -16.36 -11.30
C ARG A 284 -10.15 -16.56 -9.85
N GLN A 285 -9.28 -15.70 -9.30
CA GLN A 285 -8.86 -15.79 -7.90
C GLN A 285 -10.04 -15.65 -6.92
N GLN A 286 -10.98 -14.71 -7.17
CA GLN A 286 -12.17 -14.56 -6.32
C GLN A 286 -13.06 -15.82 -6.29
N ILE A 287 -13.24 -16.45 -7.45
CA ILE A 287 -14.00 -17.70 -7.59
C ILE A 287 -13.28 -18.83 -6.87
N GLN A 288 -11.95 -18.94 -7.02
CA GLN A 288 -11.12 -19.92 -6.34
C GLN A 288 -11.24 -19.80 -4.82
N ILE A 289 -11.09 -18.60 -4.25
CA ILE A 289 -11.23 -18.34 -2.81
C ILE A 289 -12.62 -18.77 -2.30
N SER A 290 -13.68 -18.40 -3.03
CA SER A 290 -15.05 -18.71 -2.63
C SER A 290 -15.36 -20.20 -2.71
N THR A 291 -14.85 -20.87 -3.75
CA THR A 291 -15.03 -22.29 -3.99
C THR A 291 -14.24 -23.11 -2.98
N PHE A 292 -13.00 -22.73 -2.70
CA PHE A 292 -12.14 -23.35 -1.69
C PHE A 292 -12.77 -23.30 -0.30
N LYS A 293 -13.25 -22.12 0.11
CA LYS A 293 -13.98 -21.95 1.37
C LYS A 293 -15.19 -22.90 1.48
N ARG A 294 -15.95 -23.06 0.40
CA ARG A 294 -17.10 -23.98 0.35
C ARG A 294 -16.65 -25.44 0.46
N LYS A 295 -15.59 -25.82 -0.27
CA LYS A 295 -15.03 -27.19 -0.22
C LYS A 295 -14.60 -27.58 1.20
N ILE A 296 -13.92 -26.70 1.93
CA ILE A 296 -13.50 -26.98 3.32
C ILE A 296 -14.70 -27.18 4.24
N ARG A 297 -15.76 -26.37 4.10
CA ARG A 297 -16.98 -26.52 4.89
C ARG A 297 -17.69 -27.84 4.61
N ASN A 298 -17.78 -28.23 3.34
CA ASN A 298 -18.36 -29.50 2.96
C ASN A 298 -17.53 -30.65 3.53
N TRP A 299 -16.21 -30.62 3.35
CA TRP A 299 -15.31 -31.62 3.93
C TRP A 299 -15.48 -31.77 5.45
N PHE A 300 -15.56 -30.66 6.19
CA PHE A 300 -15.78 -30.70 7.63
C PHE A 300 -17.16 -31.29 7.99
N LYS A 301 -18.22 -30.92 7.24
CA LYS A 301 -19.56 -31.47 7.42
C LYS A 301 -19.61 -32.98 7.15
N ASP A 302 -18.94 -33.43 6.09
CA ASP A 302 -18.86 -34.83 5.70
C ASP A 302 -18.11 -35.63 6.77
N LEU A 303 -17.02 -35.07 7.31
CA LEU A 303 -16.26 -35.64 8.41
C LEU A 303 -17.11 -35.78 9.69
N THR A 304 -17.87 -34.75 10.07
CA THR A 304 -18.79 -34.83 11.22
C THR A 304 -19.86 -35.91 11.00
N SER A 305 -20.42 -35.98 9.80
CA SER A 305 -21.43 -36.98 9.44
C SER A 305 -20.87 -38.40 9.51
N TYR A 306 -19.66 -38.61 8.97
CA TYR A 306 -18.96 -39.90 9.05
C TYR A 306 -18.79 -40.39 10.49
N LEU A 307 -18.33 -39.52 11.40
CA LEU A 307 -18.14 -39.88 12.80
C LEU A 307 -19.44 -40.20 13.53
N LEU A 308 -20.51 -39.45 13.22
CA LEU A 308 -21.85 -39.73 13.73
C LEU A 308 -22.34 -41.10 13.27
N HIS A 309 -22.15 -41.44 11.99
CA HIS A 309 -22.49 -42.77 11.47
C HIS A 309 -21.69 -43.89 12.14
N GLN A 310 -20.40 -43.68 12.40
CA GLN A 310 -19.57 -44.66 13.14
C GLN A 310 -20.05 -44.87 14.57
N SER A 311 -20.42 -43.81 15.29
CA SER A 311 -20.99 -43.94 16.64
C SER A 311 -22.33 -44.69 16.63
N ASN A 312 -23.22 -44.38 15.67
CA ASN A 312 -24.51 -45.05 15.52
C ASN A 312 -24.37 -46.54 15.17
N LEU A 313 -23.41 -46.88 14.29
CA LEU A 313 -23.08 -48.27 13.97
C LEU A 313 -22.64 -49.02 15.24
N ALA A 314 -21.69 -48.44 15.99
CA ALA A 314 -21.18 -49.03 17.22
C ALA A 314 -22.28 -49.26 18.27
N PHE A 315 -23.21 -48.30 18.41
CA PHE A 315 -24.37 -48.42 19.27
C PHE A 315 -25.31 -49.55 18.85
N THR A 316 -25.61 -49.63 17.55
CA THR A 316 -26.52 -50.65 17.01
C THR A 316 -25.94 -52.05 17.18
N CYS A 317 -24.66 -52.25 16.84
CA CYS A 317 -23.95 -53.52 17.06
C CYS A 317 -23.93 -53.93 18.53
N SER A 318 -23.64 -52.99 19.45
CA SER A 318 -23.69 -53.28 20.89
C SER A 318 -25.09 -53.64 21.38
N SER A 319 -26.14 -53.11 20.75
CA SER A 319 -27.54 -53.33 21.17
C SER A 319 -28.07 -54.67 20.66
N CYS A 320 -27.78 -55.05 19.41
CA CYS A 320 -28.10 -56.37 18.87
C CYS A 320 -27.41 -57.53 19.61
N MET A 321 -26.26 -57.28 20.26
CA MET A 321 -25.60 -58.31 21.06
C MET A 321 -26.23 -58.51 22.45
N ILE A 322 -27.10 -57.60 22.92
CA ILE A 322 -27.88 -57.76 24.17
C ILE A 322 -28.88 -58.91 24.03
N THR A 323 -29.39 -59.17 22.83
CA THR A 323 -30.37 -60.21 22.56
C THR A 323 -29.74 -61.60 22.33
N GLY A 324 -28.42 -61.75 22.46
CA GLY A 324 -27.66 -62.99 22.21
C GLY A 324 -27.23 -63.76 23.46
N LYS A 325 -26.76 -65.01 23.27
CA LYS A 325 -26.23 -65.90 24.33
C LYS A 325 -25.09 -65.25 25.16
N LYS A 326 -24.87 -65.72 26.41
CA LYS A 326 -23.79 -65.27 27.34
C LYS A 326 -22.38 -65.17 26.72
N SER A 327 -22.10 -65.89 25.63
CA SER A 327 -20.84 -65.87 24.88
C SER A 327 -20.51 -64.55 24.17
N PHE A 328 -21.46 -63.62 24.02
CA PHE A 328 -21.25 -62.34 23.32
C PHE A 328 -20.84 -61.16 24.22
N ASN A 329 -20.72 -61.38 25.54
CA ASN A 329 -20.43 -60.31 26.50
C ASN A 329 -19.08 -59.59 26.25
N GLU A 330 -18.03 -60.30 25.83
CA GLU A 330 -16.73 -59.68 25.52
C GLU A 330 -16.76 -58.82 24.26
N ILE A 331 -17.47 -59.27 23.22
CA ILE A 331 -17.58 -58.54 21.94
C ILE A 331 -18.45 -57.30 22.14
N GLN A 332 -19.53 -57.43 22.92
CA GLN A 332 -20.36 -56.30 23.31
C GLN A 332 -19.56 -55.24 24.07
N LYS A 333 -18.69 -55.65 25.00
CA LYS A 333 -17.81 -54.74 25.75
C LYS A 333 -16.89 -53.96 24.82
N LYS A 334 -16.29 -54.63 23.83
CA LYS A 334 -15.44 -53.98 22.81
C LYS A 334 -16.20 -52.94 21.97
N TRP A 335 -17.45 -53.22 21.57
CA TRP A 335 -18.28 -52.24 20.86
C TRP A 335 -18.65 -51.02 21.72
N LYS A 336 -18.92 -51.21 23.02
CA LYS A 336 -19.15 -50.11 23.96
C LYS A 336 -17.89 -49.26 24.18
N GLU A 337 -16.73 -49.89 24.30
CA GLU A 337 -15.43 -49.20 24.39
C GLU A 337 -15.13 -48.42 23.12
N TYR A 338 -15.36 -49.02 21.94
CA TYR A 338 -15.23 -48.33 20.66
C TYR A 338 -16.17 -47.12 20.57
N LYS A 339 -17.46 -47.29 20.91
CA LYS A 339 -18.45 -46.20 20.90
C LYS A 339 -18.00 -45.02 21.78
N THR A 340 -17.63 -45.29 23.04
CA THR A 340 -17.22 -44.23 23.98
C THR A 340 -15.98 -43.48 23.49
N LEU A 341 -15.08 -44.16 22.77
CA LEU A 341 -13.90 -43.54 22.17
C LEU A 341 -14.25 -42.69 20.94
N ILE A 342 -15.14 -43.17 20.05
CA ILE A 342 -15.63 -42.39 18.91
C ILE A 342 -16.42 -41.16 19.38
N ASP A 343 -17.26 -41.30 20.41
CA ASP A 343 -18.04 -40.20 20.98
C ASP A 343 -17.13 -39.12 21.59
N ARG A 344 -16.08 -39.54 22.32
CA ARG A 344 -15.07 -38.60 22.86
C ARG A 344 -14.29 -37.91 21.75
N ALA A 345 -13.83 -38.66 20.75
CA ALA A 345 -13.11 -38.10 19.61
C ALA A 345 -13.98 -37.14 18.77
N SER A 346 -15.28 -37.43 18.65
CA SER A 346 -16.26 -36.57 17.99
C SER A 346 -16.51 -35.29 18.79
N LYS A 347 -16.60 -35.37 20.12
CA LYS A 347 -16.86 -34.21 20.97
C LYS A 347 -15.64 -33.28 21.07
N ASP A 348 -14.49 -33.83 21.44
CA ASP A 348 -13.30 -33.02 21.77
C ASP A 348 -12.48 -32.74 20.50
N GLY A 349 -12.27 -33.75 19.66
CA GLY A 349 -11.45 -33.65 18.46
C GLY A 349 -12.06 -32.77 17.37
N LEU A 350 -13.37 -32.93 17.07
CA LEU A 350 -14.00 -32.06 16.06
C LEU A 350 -14.11 -30.62 16.54
N CYS A 351 -14.36 -30.39 17.83
CA CYS A 351 -14.40 -29.05 18.41
C CYS A 351 -13.04 -28.36 18.25
N GLU A 352 -11.95 -29.07 18.52
CA GLU A 352 -10.59 -28.54 18.34
C GLU A 352 -10.24 -28.32 16.87
N LEU A 353 -10.61 -29.24 15.98
CA LEU A 353 -10.46 -29.06 14.54
C LEU A 353 -11.24 -27.84 14.04
N GLU A 354 -12.48 -27.64 14.49
CA GLU A 354 -13.31 -26.50 14.10
C GLU A 354 -12.68 -25.18 14.55
N LYS A 355 -12.15 -25.12 15.78
CA LYS A 355 -11.41 -23.94 16.28
C LYS A 355 -10.20 -23.65 15.41
N ASN A 356 -9.40 -24.67 15.09
CA ASN A 356 -8.22 -24.55 14.26
C ASN A 356 -8.56 -24.10 12.83
N LEU A 357 -9.56 -24.70 12.20
CA LEU A 357 -10.06 -24.27 10.88
C LEU A 357 -10.60 -22.84 10.93
N THR A 358 -11.30 -22.46 12.00
CA THR A 358 -11.82 -21.11 12.16
C THR A 358 -10.69 -20.09 12.24
N TYR A 359 -9.68 -20.36 13.07
CA TYR A 359 -8.58 -19.45 13.31
C TYR A 359 -7.60 -19.38 12.15
N PHE A 360 -7.10 -20.52 11.68
CA PHE A 360 -6.03 -20.59 10.68
C PHE A 360 -6.52 -20.52 9.24
N VAL A 361 -7.80 -20.80 8.96
CA VAL A 361 -8.33 -20.88 7.59
C VAL A 361 -9.48 -19.90 7.35
N PHE A 362 -10.60 -20.01 8.07
CA PHE A 362 -11.79 -19.21 7.76
C PHE A 362 -11.66 -17.72 8.07
N LYS A 363 -10.98 -17.35 9.18
CA LYS A 363 -10.69 -15.94 9.49
C LYS A 363 -9.78 -15.31 8.42
N PRO A 364 -8.60 -15.88 8.08
CA PRO A 364 -7.78 -15.42 6.97
C PRO A 364 -8.52 -15.35 5.62
N LEU A 365 -9.29 -16.39 5.24
CA LEU A 365 -10.09 -16.36 4.00
C LEU A 365 -11.10 -15.21 3.98
N LYS A 366 -11.68 -14.86 5.13
CA LYS A 366 -12.60 -13.72 5.24
C LYS A 366 -11.87 -12.39 5.04
N LEU A 367 -10.68 -12.23 5.62
CA LEU A 367 -9.84 -11.05 5.42
C LEU A 367 -9.40 -10.93 3.96
N LEU A 368 -8.88 -12.02 3.38
CA LEU A 368 -8.50 -12.09 1.97
C LEU A 368 -9.66 -11.70 1.05
N LYS A 369 -10.86 -12.26 1.27
CA LYS A 369 -12.07 -11.88 0.50
C LYS A 369 -12.42 -10.39 0.64
N ASN A 370 -12.19 -9.79 1.81
CA ASN A 370 -12.47 -8.37 2.02
C ASN A 370 -11.51 -7.46 1.24
N LEU A 371 -10.26 -7.87 1.01
CA LEU A 371 -9.29 -7.09 0.23
C LEU A 371 -9.79 -6.79 -1.19
N TYR A 372 -10.53 -7.71 -1.80
CA TYR A 372 -11.10 -7.53 -3.15
C TYR A 372 -12.22 -6.47 -3.21
N LYS A 373 -12.80 -6.02 -2.08
CA LYS A 373 -13.93 -5.06 -2.11
C LYS A 373 -13.56 -3.74 -2.78
N ILE A 374 -12.39 -3.20 -2.47
CA ILE A 374 -11.92 -1.91 -3.01
C ILE A 374 -11.65 -2.02 -4.52
N PRO A 375 -10.80 -2.96 -5.00
CA PRO A 375 -10.60 -3.15 -6.43
C PRO A 375 -11.91 -3.40 -7.20
N ASN A 376 -12.85 -4.16 -6.65
CA ASN A 376 -14.16 -4.36 -7.28
C ASN A 376 -14.94 -3.05 -7.47
N SER A 377 -14.87 -2.13 -6.50
CA SER A 377 -15.52 -0.81 -6.62
C SER A 377 -14.88 0.01 -7.75
N ILE A 378 -13.55 0.03 -7.79
CA ILE A 378 -12.77 0.77 -8.80
C ILE A 378 -13.06 0.20 -10.19
N ILE A 379 -13.03 -1.13 -10.35
CA ILE A 379 -13.35 -1.81 -11.62
C ILE A 379 -14.79 -1.52 -12.07
N LYS A 380 -15.76 -1.54 -11.14
CA LYS A 380 -17.15 -1.17 -11.47
C LYS A 380 -17.22 0.26 -12.02
N LYS A 381 -16.51 1.22 -11.41
CA LYS A 381 -16.50 2.60 -11.89
C LYS A 381 -15.73 2.77 -13.21
N ARG A 382 -14.64 2.03 -13.43
CA ARG A 382 -13.98 1.94 -14.76
C ARG A 382 -15.01 1.54 -15.83
N ASN A 383 -15.76 0.48 -15.55
CA ASN A 383 -16.73 -0.08 -16.49
C ASN A 383 -17.93 0.84 -16.74
N THR A 384 -18.26 1.76 -15.82
CA THR A 384 -19.28 2.79 -16.11
C THR A 384 -18.73 3.93 -16.95
N LYS A 385 -17.45 4.26 -16.81
CA LYS A 385 -16.80 5.40 -17.49
C LYS A 385 -16.20 5.07 -18.86
N ILE A 386 -16.03 3.79 -19.20
CA ILE A 386 -15.54 3.36 -20.52
C ILE A 386 -16.42 3.84 -21.67
N LEU A 387 -17.74 3.93 -21.47
CA LEU A 387 -18.67 4.41 -22.50
C LEU A 387 -18.42 5.88 -22.83
N ASP A 388 -18.17 6.72 -21.82
CA ASP A 388 -17.85 8.14 -22.00
C ASP A 388 -16.53 8.32 -22.76
N TYR A 389 -15.54 7.47 -22.46
CA TYR A 389 -14.26 7.46 -23.15
C TYR A 389 -14.39 7.05 -24.63
N ILE A 390 -15.12 5.97 -24.91
CA ILE A 390 -15.39 5.54 -26.30
C ILE A 390 -16.14 6.65 -27.04
N HIS A 391 -17.14 7.27 -26.39
CA HIS A 391 -17.89 8.36 -26.99
C HIS A 391 -16.98 9.53 -27.39
N ILE A 392 -16.06 9.95 -26.53
CA ILE A 392 -15.07 10.99 -26.87
C ILE A 392 -14.16 10.59 -28.01
N LYS A 393 -13.67 9.35 -28.02
CA LYS A 393 -12.79 8.87 -29.08
C LYS A 393 -13.49 8.98 -30.44
N THR A 394 -14.76 8.53 -30.50
CA THR A 394 -15.57 8.63 -31.72
C THR A 394 -15.91 10.08 -32.12
N LEU A 395 -16.09 11.00 -31.16
CA LEU A 395 -16.32 12.42 -31.45
C LEU A 395 -15.07 13.09 -32.04
N LYS A 396 -13.90 12.78 -31.48
CA LYS A 396 -12.60 13.28 -31.97
C LYS A 396 -12.29 12.76 -33.38
N GLU A 397 -12.56 11.48 -33.65
CA GLU A 397 -12.43 10.89 -34.99
C GLU A 397 -13.34 11.57 -36.02
N LYS A 398 -14.50 12.07 -35.60
CA LYS A 398 -15.43 12.86 -36.43
C LYS A 398 -15.11 14.35 -36.49
N GLY A 399 -13.99 14.79 -35.89
CA GLY A 399 -13.60 16.21 -35.85
C GLY A 399 -14.50 17.11 -35.00
N ILE A 400 -15.37 16.54 -34.14
CA ILE A 400 -16.29 17.30 -33.29
C ILE A 400 -15.62 17.58 -31.94
N LEU A 401 -15.60 18.86 -31.53
CA LEU A 401 -15.07 19.29 -30.23
C LEU A 401 -15.97 18.76 -29.09
N PRO A 402 -15.48 17.86 -28.22
CA PRO A 402 -16.28 17.32 -27.13
C PRO A 402 -16.47 18.34 -26.00
N ASN A 403 -17.59 18.26 -25.28
CA ASN A 403 -17.86 19.11 -24.13
C ASN A 403 -16.85 18.84 -22.98
N LYS A 404 -16.38 19.90 -22.30
CA LYS A 404 -15.46 19.84 -21.14
C LYS A 404 -15.88 18.82 -20.07
N ALA A 405 -17.17 18.72 -19.75
CA ALA A 405 -17.66 17.76 -18.74
C ALA A 405 -17.47 16.29 -19.17
N LEU A 406 -17.65 16.01 -20.47
CA LEU A 406 -17.43 14.68 -21.02
C LEU A 406 -15.93 14.36 -21.03
N ILE A 407 -15.08 15.35 -21.37
CA ILE A 407 -13.62 15.23 -21.37
C ILE A 407 -13.13 14.81 -19.98
N GLN A 408 -13.59 15.52 -18.94
CA GLN A 408 -13.27 15.17 -17.57
C GLN A 408 -13.73 13.74 -17.21
N SER A 409 -14.90 13.30 -17.69
CA SER A 409 -15.39 11.94 -17.46
C SER A 409 -14.52 10.86 -18.12
N ALA A 410 -14.02 11.12 -19.35
CA ALA A 410 -13.09 10.23 -20.04
C ALA A 410 -11.68 10.23 -19.42
N ASP A 411 -11.22 11.37 -18.90
CA ASP A 411 -9.96 11.44 -18.17
C ASP A 411 -10.01 10.60 -16.88
N ILE A 412 -11.15 10.59 -16.18
CA ILE A 412 -11.38 9.70 -15.04
C ILE A 412 -11.21 8.23 -15.46
N TYR A 413 -11.71 7.84 -16.62
CA TYR A 413 -11.49 6.49 -17.14
C TYR A 413 -10.01 6.20 -17.39
N ASN A 414 -9.28 7.11 -18.05
CA ASN A 414 -7.86 6.93 -18.34
C ASN A 414 -7.03 6.75 -17.05
N VAL A 415 -7.29 7.58 -16.04
CA VAL A 415 -6.61 7.49 -14.75
C VAL A 415 -6.91 6.16 -14.07
N ILE A 416 -8.20 5.79 -13.96
CA ILE A 416 -8.58 4.53 -13.31
C ILE A 416 -7.99 3.32 -14.07
N ASN A 417 -8.05 3.33 -15.40
CA ASN A 417 -7.55 2.24 -16.22
C ASN A 417 -6.03 2.09 -16.09
N THR A 418 -5.30 3.20 -16.12
CA THR A 418 -3.83 3.19 -15.98
C THR A 418 -3.42 2.74 -14.58
N GLN A 419 -4.11 3.21 -13.54
CA GLN A 419 -3.85 2.79 -12.17
C GLN A 419 -4.12 1.30 -11.96
N LEU A 420 -5.25 0.79 -12.47
CA LEU A 420 -5.57 -0.63 -12.39
C LEU A 420 -4.49 -1.48 -13.07
N LYS A 421 -4.03 -1.09 -14.26
CA LYS A 421 -2.97 -1.83 -14.96
C LYS A 421 -1.65 -1.88 -14.18
N LYS A 422 -1.37 -0.85 -13.38
CA LYS A 422 -0.16 -0.77 -12.56
C LYS A 422 -0.29 -1.57 -11.26
N GLU A 423 -1.41 -1.45 -10.56
CA GLU A 423 -1.57 -2.02 -9.21
C GLU A 423 -2.14 -3.45 -9.19
N LEU A 424 -2.98 -3.83 -10.16
CA LEU A 424 -3.61 -5.14 -10.16
C LEU A 424 -2.60 -6.30 -10.22
N PRO A 425 -1.50 -6.24 -11.01
CA PRO A 425 -0.49 -7.31 -11.03
C PRO A 425 0.08 -7.61 -9.65
N ASP A 426 0.55 -6.59 -8.94
CA ASP A 426 1.10 -6.73 -7.58
C ASP A 426 0.03 -7.24 -6.61
N PHE A 427 -1.19 -6.69 -6.69
CA PHE A 427 -2.31 -7.15 -5.87
C PHE A 427 -2.60 -8.64 -6.09
N LEU A 428 -2.65 -9.10 -7.35
CA LEU A 428 -2.92 -10.50 -7.70
C LEU A 428 -1.79 -11.43 -7.22
N HIS A 429 -0.54 -10.98 -7.32
CA HIS A 429 0.61 -11.72 -6.80
C HIS A 429 0.51 -11.90 -5.28
N TYR A 430 0.38 -10.81 -4.51
CA TYR A 430 0.34 -10.90 -3.05
C TYR A 430 -0.90 -11.62 -2.50
N THR A 431 -2.06 -11.47 -3.16
CA THR A 431 -3.25 -12.23 -2.76
C THR A 431 -3.14 -13.72 -3.07
N SER A 432 -2.41 -14.10 -4.12
CA SER A 432 -2.06 -15.49 -4.39
C SER A 432 -1.14 -16.07 -3.31
N GLU A 433 -0.09 -15.34 -2.92
CA GLU A 433 0.83 -15.76 -1.84
C GLU A 433 0.09 -15.97 -0.52
N LEU A 434 -0.77 -15.02 -0.13
CA LEU A 434 -1.63 -15.17 1.05
C LEU A 434 -2.57 -16.37 0.95
N PHE A 435 -3.10 -16.65 -0.24
CA PHE A 435 -3.96 -17.81 -0.45
C PHE A 435 -3.19 -19.13 -0.33
N ASN A 436 -1.97 -19.19 -0.84
CA ASN A 436 -1.07 -20.34 -0.71
C ASN A 436 -0.75 -20.63 0.76
N GLU A 437 -0.45 -19.59 1.55
CA GLU A 437 -0.25 -19.74 3.00
C GLU A 437 -1.47 -20.34 3.70
N ILE A 438 -2.68 -19.91 3.34
CA ILE A 438 -3.93 -20.48 3.88
C ILE A 438 -4.06 -21.97 3.53
N ILE A 439 -3.68 -22.38 2.32
CA ILE A 439 -3.69 -23.78 1.91
C ILE A 439 -2.72 -24.61 2.77
N ILE A 440 -1.51 -24.10 3.01
CA ILE A 440 -0.52 -24.76 3.88
C ILE A 440 -1.09 -24.93 5.30
N ARG A 441 -1.75 -23.90 5.83
CA ARG A 441 -2.38 -23.95 7.16
C ARG A 441 -3.55 -24.93 7.22
N LEU A 442 -4.32 -25.10 6.14
CA LEU A 442 -5.33 -26.14 6.05
C LEU A 442 -4.69 -27.54 6.13
N SER A 443 -3.62 -27.79 5.38
CA SER A 443 -2.90 -29.07 5.40
C SER A 443 -2.39 -29.40 6.80
N TYR A 444 -1.89 -28.39 7.53
CA TYR A 444 -1.52 -28.55 8.94
C TYR A 444 -2.72 -28.97 9.81
N CYS A 445 -3.87 -28.29 9.69
CA CYS A 445 -5.08 -28.65 10.44
C CYS A 445 -5.52 -30.10 10.17
N GLN A 446 -5.49 -30.51 8.89
CA GLN A 446 -5.80 -31.87 8.48
C GLN A 446 -4.80 -32.88 9.07
N GLN A 447 -3.50 -32.59 9.03
CA GLN A 447 -2.48 -33.45 9.60
C GLN A 447 -2.68 -33.64 11.12
N GLN A 448 -2.97 -32.58 11.86
CA GLN A 448 -3.23 -32.67 13.30
C GLN A 448 -4.46 -33.53 13.59
N TRP A 449 -5.53 -33.35 12.82
CA TRP A 449 -6.72 -34.18 12.90
C TRP A 449 -6.42 -35.67 12.65
N TYR A 450 -5.73 -36.00 11.56
CA TYR A 450 -5.42 -37.40 11.23
C TYR A 450 -4.48 -38.04 12.27
N LYS A 451 -3.52 -37.29 12.81
CA LYS A 451 -2.65 -37.77 13.91
C LYS A 451 -3.47 -38.09 15.16
N PHE A 452 -4.35 -37.17 15.57
CA PHE A 452 -5.27 -37.39 16.68
C PHE A 452 -6.15 -38.63 16.45
N TRP A 453 -6.72 -38.75 15.25
CA TRP A 453 -7.59 -39.85 14.88
C TRP A 453 -6.89 -41.22 14.93
N ILE A 454 -5.66 -41.30 14.41
CA ILE A 454 -4.85 -42.54 14.45
C ILE A 454 -4.53 -42.93 15.90
N LEU A 455 -4.21 -41.97 16.77
CA LEU A 455 -3.93 -42.24 18.18
C LEU A 455 -5.15 -42.81 18.92
N ILE A 456 -6.35 -42.27 18.65
CA ILE A 456 -7.60 -42.80 19.21
C ILE A 456 -7.82 -44.25 18.75
N LEU A 457 -7.66 -44.54 17.46
CA LEU A 457 -7.91 -45.88 16.91
C LEU A 457 -6.91 -46.93 17.40
N LYS A 458 -5.62 -46.57 17.54
CA LYS A 458 -4.59 -47.47 18.09
C LYS A 458 -4.90 -47.94 19.52
N ASN A 459 -5.54 -47.10 20.33
CA ASN A 459 -5.95 -47.48 21.68
C ASN A 459 -7.10 -48.50 21.69
N CYS A 460 -7.98 -48.52 20.66
CA CYS A 460 -9.08 -49.48 20.54
C CYS A 460 -8.64 -50.82 19.94
N LEU A 461 -7.81 -50.77 18.90
CA LEU A 461 -7.49 -51.88 18.04
C LEU A 461 -6.03 -52.28 18.29
N LYS A 462 -5.81 -53.26 19.18
CA LYS A 462 -4.47 -53.70 19.64
C LYS A 462 -3.50 -54.17 18.54
N ASN A 463 -3.89 -54.18 17.26
CA ASN A 463 -3.06 -54.46 16.07
C ASN A 463 -3.52 -53.62 14.86
N TYR A 464 -3.81 -52.32 15.04
CA TYR A 464 -4.21 -51.45 13.92
C TYR A 464 -3.02 -51.12 13.01
N ASP A 465 -3.04 -51.66 11.80
CA ASP A 465 -2.20 -51.23 10.68
C ASP A 465 -2.93 -50.12 9.91
N PRO A 466 -2.36 -48.90 9.81
CA PRO A 466 -2.96 -47.79 9.07
C PRO A 466 -3.13 -48.01 7.56
N LEU A 467 -2.65 -49.13 7.01
CA LEU A 467 -2.86 -49.56 5.63
C LEU A 467 -4.14 -50.42 5.43
N ILE A 468 -4.84 -50.80 6.50
CA ILE A 468 -6.05 -51.64 6.40
C ILE A 468 -7.29 -50.78 6.11
N ASP A 469 -8.01 -51.12 5.04
CA ASP A 469 -9.26 -50.49 4.63
C ASP A 469 -10.34 -50.55 5.74
N PHE A 470 -10.98 -49.41 6.03
CA PHE A 470 -12.00 -49.25 7.07
C PHE A 470 -13.24 -50.13 6.86
N ASN A 471 -13.46 -50.62 5.63
CA ASN A 471 -14.53 -51.56 5.32
C ASN A 471 -14.41 -52.91 6.07
N ASN A 472 -13.23 -53.24 6.62
CA ASN A 472 -12.96 -54.52 7.29
C ASN A 472 -12.96 -54.46 8.83
N ILE A 473 -13.47 -53.39 9.45
CA ILE A 473 -13.52 -53.27 10.93
C ILE A 473 -14.33 -54.42 11.57
N SER A 474 -15.40 -54.87 10.90
CA SER A 474 -16.16 -56.07 11.26
C SER A 474 -15.26 -57.30 11.44
N ASP A 475 -14.32 -57.49 10.50
CA ASP A 475 -13.42 -58.65 10.47
C ASP A 475 -12.32 -58.58 11.53
N ILE A 476 -11.96 -57.37 11.98
CA ILE A 476 -10.99 -57.18 13.06
C ILE A 476 -11.63 -57.56 14.41
N PHE A 477 -12.93 -57.28 14.60
CA PHE A 477 -13.65 -57.70 15.80
C PHE A 477 -14.03 -59.19 15.80
N SER A 478 -14.13 -59.84 14.63
CA SER A 478 -14.44 -61.27 14.48
C SER A 478 -13.22 -62.20 14.58
N LYS A 479 -11.99 -61.68 14.44
CA LYS A 479 -10.72 -62.44 14.41
C LYS A 479 -10.24 -63.03 15.75
N LYS A 480 -11.14 -63.33 16.68
CA LYS A 480 -10.95 -64.46 17.61
C LYS A 480 -12.19 -65.32 17.58
N SER A 481 -12.18 -66.27 16.63
CA SER A 481 -12.96 -67.52 16.63
C SER A 481 -14.46 -67.36 16.91
N ILE A 482 -15.28 -67.39 15.86
CA ILE A 482 -16.26 -68.46 15.66
C ILE A 482 -16.74 -68.37 14.21
N THR A 483 -16.52 -69.45 13.48
CA THR A 483 -17.11 -69.81 12.20
C THR A 483 -18.62 -69.59 12.24
N ILE A 484 -19.13 -68.51 11.62
CA ILE A 484 -20.54 -68.41 11.24
C ILE A 484 -20.59 -68.59 9.74
N LYS A 485 -20.47 -69.85 9.31
CA LYS A 485 -20.79 -70.28 7.94
C LYS A 485 -21.88 -71.35 7.90
N THR A 486 -22.59 -71.57 8.99
CA THR A 486 -23.68 -72.57 9.07
C THR A 486 -24.72 -72.21 10.11
N LEU A 487 -25.54 -71.19 9.85
CA LEU A 487 -26.94 -71.14 10.32
C LEU A 487 -27.66 -69.94 9.68
N PHE A 488 -28.46 -70.29 8.66
CA PHE A 488 -29.31 -69.51 7.76
C PHE A 488 -28.64 -68.92 6.52
#